data_AF-A0A914RLY5-F1
#
_entry.id   AF-A0A914RLY5-F1
#
_cell.length_a   1.000
_cell.length_b   1.000
_cell.length_c   1.000
_cell.angle_alpha   90.00
_cell.angle_beta   90.00
_cell.angle_gamma   90.00
#
_symmetry.space_group_name_H-M   'P 1'
#
loop_
_entity.id
_entity.type
_entity.pdbx_description
1 polymer ?
#
loop_
_entity_poly.entity_id
_entity_poly.type
_entity_poly.pdbx_seq_one_letter_code
_entity_poly.pdbx_strand_id
1 'polypeptide(L)'
;MRCLIALLLTVLIVAPKVEANTLPDKFLGTFKLERDENFDEYLKARGYGWLIRQVIELASVTKKFSKAASGKPGLYDMENLTTEKDTHYKDWTLGKEFQEERSLKFSDRI
;
A
#
# COMPACT_ATOMS: atom_id res chain seq x y z
N MET A 1 -18.56 -35.73 31.46
CA MET A 1 -17.78 -34.55 31.92
C MET A 1 -16.36 -34.47 31.37
N ARG A 2 -15.65 -35.59 31.12
CA ARG A 2 -14.28 -35.57 30.56
C ARG A 2 -14.20 -35.19 29.06
N CYS A 3 -15.21 -35.53 28.25
CA CYS A 3 -15.26 -35.14 26.83
C CYS A 3 -15.58 -33.65 26.59
N LEU A 4 -16.33 -33.01 27.49
CA LEU A 4 -16.68 -31.58 27.37
C LEU A 4 -15.46 -30.67 27.63
N ILE A 5 -14.56 -31.09 28.52
CA ILE A 5 -13.32 -30.37 28.82
C ILE A 5 -12.32 -30.48 27.66
N ALA A 6 -12.26 -31.65 27.00
CA ALA A 6 -11.40 -31.86 25.83
C ALA A 6 -11.83 -31.00 24.63
N LEU A 7 -13.14 -30.82 24.40
CA LEU A 7 -13.68 -29.97 23.35
C LEU A 7 -13.42 -28.47 23.59
N LEU A 8 -13.48 -28.01 24.84
CA LEU A 8 -13.16 -26.63 25.22
C LEU A 8 -11.66 -26.31 25.08
N LEU A 9 -10.77 -27.27 25.34
CA LEU A 9 -9.33 -27.10 25.16
C LEU A 9 -8.90 -27.06 23.68
N THR A 10 -9.61 -27.74 22.78
CA THR A 10 -9.29 -27.71 21.34
C THR A 10 -9.68 -26.40 20.66
N VAL A 11 -10.73 -25.71 21.13
CA VAL A 11 -11.18 -24.43 20.55
C VAL A 11 -10.23 -23.27 20.87
N LEU A 12 -9.48 -23.34 21.98
CA LEU A 12 -8.54 -22.30 22.41
C LEU A 12 -7.22 -22.25 21.62
N ILE A 13 -6.89 -23.27 20.81
CA ILE A 13 -5.58 -23.37 20.14
C ILE A 13 -5.61 -22.87 18.70
N VAL A 14 -6.78 -22.68 18.09
CA VAL A 14 -6.88 -22.06 16.76
C VAL A 14 -6.93 -20.53 16.91
N ALA A 15 -5.87 -19.96 17.48
CA ALA A 15 -5.56 -18.57 17.20
C ALA A 15 -5.14 -18.50 15.72
N PRO A 16 -5.76 -17.64 14.88
CA PRO A 16 -5.23 -17.41 13.55
C PRO A 16 -3.82 -16.86 13.71
N LYS A 17 -2.81 -17.66 13.35
CA LYS A 17 -1.47 -17.18 13.06
C LYS A 17 -1.61 -16.29 11.84
N VAL A 18 -1.86 -15.00 12.07
CA VAL A 18 -1.53 -13.98 11.07
C VAL A 18 -0.02 -14.00 10.99
N GLU A 19 0.53 -14.87 10.14
CA GLU A 19 1.87 -14.65 9.62
C GLU A 19 1.80 -13.33 8.88
N ALA A 20 2.16 -12.26 9.58
CA ALA A 20 2.52 -11.02 8.95
C ALA A 20 3.75 -11.33 8.11
N ASN A 21 3.54 -11.66 6.84
CA ASN A 21 4.60 -11.73 5.86
C ASN A 21 5.38 -10.43 6.00
N THR A 22 6.59 -10.48 6.54
CA THR A 22 7.40 -9.29 6.75
C THR A 22 7.78 -8.75 5.38
N LEU A 23 7.64 -7.45 5.17
CA LEU A 23 8.08 -6.80 3.94
C LEU A 23 9.58 -7.08 3.76
N PRO A 24 9.99 -7.76 2.67
CA PRO A 24 11.40 -8.02 2.43
C PRO A 24 12.21 -6.73 2.33
N ASP A 25 13.41 -6.70 2.91
CA ASP A 25 14.24 -5.49 3.00
C ASP A 25 14.56 -4.85 1.64
N LYS A 26 14.54 -5.62 0.54
CA LYS A 26 14.72 -5.11 -0.83
C LYS A 26 13.66 -4.09 -1.27
N PHE A 27 12.50 -4.07 -0.60
CA PHE A 27 11.43 -3.10 -0.88
C PHE A 27 11.50 -1.88 0.04
N LEU A 28 12.42 -1.86 1.03
CA LEU A 28 12.67 -0.69 1.85
C LEU A 28 13.65 0.24 1.14
N GLY A 29 13.35 1.54 1.15
CA GLY A 29 14.16 2.55 0.49
C GLY A 29 13.34 3.57 -0.29
N THR A 30 14.03 4.36 -1.09
CA THR A 30 13.45 5.41 -1.93
C THR A 30 13.62 5.03 -3.39
N PHE A 31 12.52 5.01 -4.13
CA PHE A 31 12.43 4.57 -5.51
C PHE A 31 11.88 5.71 -6.36
N LYS A 32 12.69 6.18 -7.31
CA LYS A 32 12.27 7.17 -8.30
C LYS A 32 11.76 6.44 -9.54
N LEU A 33 10.62 6.86 -10.06
CA LEU A 33 10.12 6.37 -11.34
C LEU A 33 11.03 6.88 -12.46
N GLU A 34 11.68 5.97 -13.18
CA GLU A 34 12.55 6.31 -14.31
C GLU A 34 11.93 5.96 -15.67
N ARG A 35 11.22 4.84 -15.73
CA ARG A 35 10.56 4.36 -16.94
C ARG A 35 9.31 3.58 -16.58
N ASP A 36 8.38 3.55 -17.51
CA ASP A 36 7.20 2.70 -17.47
C ASP A 36 7.07 1.92 -18.80
N GLU A 37 6.19 0.93 -18.79
CA GLU A 37 5.89 0.12 -19.97
C GLU A 37 4.37 0.06 -20.11
N ASN A 38 3.87 0.49 -21.28
CA ASN A 38 2.44 0.46 -21.62
C ASN A 38 1.52 1.27 -20.67
N PHE A 39 2.04 2.36 -20.08
CA PHE A 39 1.30 3.15 -19.10
C PHE A 39 0.17 4.00 -19.73
N ASP A 40 0.38 4.61 -20.91
CA ASP A 40 -0.68 5.35 -21.63
C ASP A 40 -1.90 4.48 -21.91
N GLU A 41 -1.68 3.26 -22.44
CA GLU A 41 -2.76 2.34 -22.77
C GLU A 41 -3.48 1.85 -21.52
N TYR A 42 -2.78 1.66 -20.40
CA TYR A 42 -3.41 1.41 -19.10
C TYR A 42 -4.31 2.58 -18.68
N LEU A 43 -3.82 3.82 -18.77
CA LEU A 43 -4.58 5.02 -18.39
C LEU A 43 -5.80 5.22 -19.31
N LYS A 44 -5.65 4.95 -20.60
CA LYS A 44 -6.72 5.01 -21.59
C LYS A 44 -7.80 3.95 -21.31
N ALA A 45 -7.40 2.70 -21.03
CA ALA A 45 -8.32 1.64 -20.63
C ALA A 45 -9.03 1.95 -19.31
N ARG A 46 -8.39 2.72 -18.42
CA ARG A 46 -8.98 3.21 -17.17
C ARG A 46 -9.96 4.37 -17.37
N GLY A 47 -10.04 4.95 -18.57
CA GLY A 47 -10.97 6.02 -18.94
C GLY A 47 -10.41 7.44 -18.85
N TYR A 48 -9.10 7.61 -18.67
CA TYR A 48 -8.50 8.95 -18.64
C TYR A 48 -8.48 9.57 -20.05
N GLY A 49 -8.95 10.82 -20.15
CA GLY A 49 -8.88 11.61 -21.39
C GLY A 49 -7.44 11.96 -21.78
N TRP A 50 -7.20 12.19 -23.07
CA TRP A 50 -5.83 12.35 -23.63
C TRP A 50 -4.98 13.40 -22.90
N LEU A 51 -5.52 14.58 -22.62
CA LEU A 51 -4.79 15.65 -21.92
C LEU A 51 -4.34 15.24 -20.51
N ILE A 52 -5.20 14.55 -19.75
CA ILE A 52 -4.88 14.11 -18.39
C ILE A 52 -3.81 13.03 -18.41
N ARG A 53 -3.82 12.13 -19.40
CA ARG A 53 -2.79 11.10 -19.53
C ARG A 53 -1.40 11.71 -19.72
N GLN A 54 -1.27 12.70 -20.58
CA GLN A 54 -0.01 13.42 -20.79
C GLN A 54 0.52 14.09 -19.52
N VAL A 55 -0.37 14.69 -18.71
CA VAL A 55 0.02 15.29 -17.42
C VAL A 55 0.50 14.21 -16.43
N ILE A 56 -0.18 13.06 -16.37
CA ILE A 56 0.19 11.95 -15.48
C ILE A 56 1.54 11.35 -15.89
N GLU A 57 1.80 11.20 -17.19
CA GLU A 57 3.07 10.65 -17.71
C GLU A 57 4.27 11.57 -17.45
N LEU A 58 4.06 12.89 -17.50
CA LEU A 58 5.10 13.87 -17.19
C LEU A 58 5.35 14.03 -15.69
N ALA A 59 4.44 13.56 -14.83
CA ALA A 59 4.56 13.72 -13.39
C ALA A 59 5.65 12.80 -12.83
N SER A 60 6.65 13.40 -12.18
CA SER A 60 7.66 12.61 -11.47
C SER A 60 7.05 12.01 -10.20
N VAL A 61 7.26 10.72 -9.98
CA VAL A 61 6.79 9.99 -8.79
C VAL A 61 8.00 9.39 -8.08
N THR A 62 8.16 9.70 -6.80
CA THR A 62 9.12 9.07 -5.92
C THR A 62 8.38 8.36 -4.80
N LYS A 63 8.57 7.05 -4.66
CA LYS A 63 7.97 6.25 -3.60
C LYS A 63 9.01 5.95 -2.54
N LYS A 64 8.67 6.09 -1.27
CA LYS A 64 9.53 5.70 -0.15
C LYS A 64 8.81 4.70 0.73
N PHE A 65 9.51 3.64 1.08
CA PHE A 65 9.04 2.61 1.99
C PHE A 65 10.02 2.50 3.16
N SER A 66 9.51 2.56 4.38
CA SER A 66 10.32 2.42 5.59
C SER A 66 9.62 1.58 6.65
N LYS A 67 10.40 1.11 7.62
CA LYS A 67 9.83 0.63 8.88
C LYS A 67 9.08 1.79 9.54
N ALA A 68 7.98 1.49 10.23
CA ALA A 68 7.17 2.52 10.82
C ALA A 68 7.93 3.31 11.88
N ALA A 69 7.76 4.64 11.86
CA ALA A 69 8.37 5.53 12.85
C ALA A 69 7.89 5.25 14.29
N SER A 70 6.74 4.58 14.46
CA SER A 70 6.24 4.14 15.76
C SER A 70 7.11 3.06 16.43
N GLY A 71 8.03 2.43 15.67
CA GLY A 71 8.95 1.40 16.17
C GLY A 71 8.29 0.04 16.41
N LYS A 72 7.01 -0.11 16.09
CA LYS A 72 6.30 -1.38 16.27
C LYS A 72 6.72 -2.39 15.18
N PRO A 73 7.02 -3.65 15.55
CA PRO A 73 7.44 -4.66 14.59
C PRO A 73 6.29 -5.02 13.63
N GLY A 74 6.62 -5.20 12.34
CA GLY A 74 5.64 -5.56 11.30
C GLY A 74 4.75 -4.42 10.81
N LEU A 75 5.07 -3.18 11.19
CA LEU A 75 4.42 -1.96 10.71
C LEU A 75 5.37 -1.16 9.81
N TYR A 76 4.79 -0.56 8.78
CA TYR A 76 5.52 0.15 7.73
C TYR A 76 4.90 1.52 7.48
N ASP A 77 5.74 2.43 7.00
CA ASP A 77 5.33 3.72 6.46
C ASP A 77 5.61 3.74 4.95
N MET A 78 4.71 4.35 4.18
CA MET A 78 4.86 4.58 2.74
C MET A 78 4.62 6.06 2.44
N GLU A 79 5.49 6.64 1.63
CA GLU A 79 5.35 8.00 1.13
C GLU A 79 5.30 7.95 -0.40
N ASN A 80 4.29 8.57 -1.00
CA ASN A 80 4.24 8.87 -2.43
C ASN A 80 4.52 10.35 -2.59
N LEU A 81 5.73 10.68 -2.99
CA LEU A 81 6.15 12.04 -3.27
C LEU A 81 5.93 12.32 -4.75
N THR A 82 5.17 13.35 -5.07
CA THR A 82 4.88 13.73 -6.46
C THR A 82 5.08 15.23 -6.65
N THR A 83 5.15 15.69 -7.90
CA THR A 83 5.30 17.12 -8.21
C THR A 83 4.17 17.99 -7.64
N GLU A 84 2.97 17.43 -7.46
CA GLU A 84 1.78 18.18 -7.06
C GLU A 84 1.42 17.97 -5.58
N LYS A 85 1.35 16.72 -5.11
CA LYS A 85 0.91 16.42 -3.74
C LYS A 85 1.55 15.15 -3.20
N ASP A 86 2.13 15.29 -2.02
CA ASP A 86 2.68 14.16 -1.28
C ASP A 86 1.57 13.43 -0.51
N THR A 87 1.71 12.10 -0.44
CA THR A 87 0.80 11.25 0.34
C THR A 87 1.60 10.43 1.32
N HIS A 88 1.18 10.42 2.57
CA HIS A 88 1.85 9.68 3.63
C HIS A 88 0.89 8.66 4.23
N TYR A 89 1.29 7.40 4.20
CA TYR A 89 0.58 6.28 4.79
C TYR A 89 1.44 5.76 5.93
N LYS A 90 0.89 5.78 7.14
CA LYS A 90 1.63 5.45 8.36
C LYS A 90 1.09 4.18 9.00
N ASP A 91 1.98 3.44 9.65
CA ASP A 91 1.64 2.30 10.50
C ASP A 91 0.69 1.29 9.81
N TRP A 92 0.99 0.92 8.56
CA TRP A 92 0.23 -0.12 7.85
C TRP A 92 0.92 -1.48 7.94
N THR A 93 0.15 -2.56 7.82
CA THR A 93 0.63 -3.94 7.90
C THR A 93 0.18 -4.74 6.68
N LEU A 94 1.07 -5.61 6.18
CA LEU A 94 0.74 -6.51 5.07
C LEU A 94 -0.44 -7.43 5.44
N GLY A 95 -1.42 -7.51 4.54
CA GLY A 95 -2.63 -8.32 4.72
C GLY A 95 -3.70 -7.69 5.60
N LYS A 96 -3.53 -6.44 6.06
CA LYS A 96 -4.57 -5.69 6.79
C LYS A 96 -5.05 -4.51 5.97
N GLU A 97 -6.36 -4.44 5.76
CA GLU A 97 -7.01 -3.29 5.14
C GLU A 97 -6.94 -2.06 6.05
N PHE A 98 -6.77 -0.89 5.45
CA PHE A 98 -6.82 0.40 6.13
C PHE A 98 -7.52 1.43 5.24
N GLN A 99 -8.08 2.48 5.85
CA GLN A 99 -8.76 3.55 5.14
C GLN A 99 -7.78 4.68 4.83
N GLU A 100 -7.83 5.21 3.61
CA GLU A 100 -6.92 6.25 3.15
C GLU A 100 -7.63 7.30 2.29
N GLU A 101 -7.23 8.56 2.42
CA GLU A 101 -7.67 9.62 1.52
C GLU A 101 -6.82 9.57 0.25
N ARG A 102 -7.44 9.20 -0.88
CA ARG A 102 -6.79 9.17 -2.19
C ARG A 102 -6.32 10.57 -2.58
N SER A 103 -5.01 10.75 -2.73
CA SER A 103 -4.40 12.05 -3.08
C SER A 103 -4.52 12.43 -4.56
N LEU A 104 -4.71 11.45 -5.46
CA LEU A 104 -4.82 11.71 -6.90
C LEU A 104 -6.20 12.27 -7.28
N LYS A 105 -6.39 13.58 -7.10
CA LYS A 105 -7.54 14.36 -7.59
C LYS A 105 -7.38 14.80 -9.06
N PHE A 106 -6.88 13.94 -9.94
CA PHE A 106 -6.88 14.26 -11.38
C PHE A 106 -8.28 14.09 -12.01
N SER A 107 -9.16 13.34 -11.34
CA SER A 107 -10.52 13.05 -11.82
C SER A 107 -11.54 14.15 -11.48
N ASP A 108 -11.25 15.03 -10.52
CA ASP A 108 -12.23 16.04 -10.05
C ASP A 108 -12.14 17.35 -10.86
N ARG A 109 -11.34 17.39 -11.94
CA ARG A 109 -11.17 18.54 -12.84
C ARG A 109 -11.37 18.18 -14.31
N ILE A 110 -12.45 17.45 -14.60
CA ILE A 110 -13.16 17.51 -15.89
C ILE A 110 -14.63 17.77 -15.60
#